data_AF-A0A6M3LU52-F1
#
_entry.id   AF-A0A6M3LU52-F1
#
_cell.length_a   1.000
_cell.length_b   1.000
_cell.length_c   1.000
_cell.angle_alpha   90.00
_cell.angle_beta   90.00
_cell.angle_gamma   90.00
#
_symmetry.space_group_name_H-M   'P 1'
#
loop_
_entity.id
_entity.type
_entity.pdbx_description
1 polymer ?
#
loop_
_entity_poly.entity_id
_entity_poly.type
_entity_poly.pdbx_seq_one_letter_code
_entity_poly.pdbx_strand_id
1 'polypeptide(L)'
;MHEYGHLIALRLLGVQGEIRSTALNAVYPSTHLYGVDHLIFYGAGGALQALVALALIIRCKDLEIKFANLFVAAHGVVYGAVEATAHRSWWGLGSMLGSVAGVFVVLCLIVVYVDKIEL
;
A
#
# COMPACT_ATOMS: atom_id res chain seq x y z
N MET A 1 -8.34 3.73 -4.64
CA MET A 1 -8.39 2.54 -3.75
C MET A 1 -7.58 2.77 -2.48
N HIS A 2 -6.37 3.33 -2.59
CA HIS A 2 -5.56 3.81 -1.46
C HIS A 2 -6.37 4.53 -0.37
N GLU A 3 -7.07 5.61 -0.72
CA GLU A 3 -7.90 6.37 0.24
C GLU A 3 -9.01 5.55 0.93
N TYR A 4 -9.55 4.52 0.25
CA TYR A 4 -10.53 3.64 0.89
C TYR A 4 -9.90 2.75 1.96
N GLY A 5 -8.61 2.42 1.84
CA GLY A 5 -7.87 1.68 2.85
C GLY A 5 -7.72 2.47 4.14
N HIS A 6 -7.39 3.77 4.00
CA HIS A 6 -7.39 4.71 5.12
C HIS A 6 -8.77 4.83 5.79
N LEU A 7 -9.85 4.96 5.00
CA LEU A 7 -11.21 5.00 5.55
C LEU A 7 -11.60 3.73 6.32
N ILE A 8 -11.25 2.55 5.79
CA ILE A 8 -11.52 1.27 6.47
C ILE A 8 -10.76 1.23 7.80
N ALA A 9 -9.50 1.64 7.83
CA ALA A 9 -8.72 1.72 9.05
C ALA A 9 -9.36 2.64 10.09
N LEU A 10 -9.82 3.84 9.69
CA LEU A 10 -10.54 4.74 10.61
C LEU A 10 -11.78 4.09 11.21
N ARG A 11 -12.60 3.43 10.38
CA ARG A 11 -13.79 2.72 10.86
C ARG A 11 -13.46 1.61 11.85
N LEU A 12 -12.40 0.84 11.61
CA LEU A 12 -11.93 -0.21 12.53
C LEU A 12 -11.41 0.36 13.86
N LEU A 13 -10.83 1.55 13.82
CA LEU A 13 -10.37 2.29 15.00
C LEU A 13 -11.50 3.05 15.72
N GLY A 14 -12.74 2.99 15.22
CA GLY A 14 -13.88 3.74 15.78
C GLY A 14 -13.79 5.25 15.55
N VAL A 15 -12.96 5.69 14.60
CA VAL A 15 -12.74 7.10 14.26
C VAL A 15 -13.54 7.43 12.99
N GLN A 16 -14.20 8.60 12.97
CA GLN A 16 -14.85 9.08 11.76
C GLN A 16 -13.82 9.72 10.82
N GLY A 17 -14.05 9.64 9.52
CA GLY A 17 -13.24 10.35 8.55
C GLY A 17 -13.91 10.37 7.20
N GLU A 18 -13.45 11.28 6.35
CA GLU A 18 -14.02 11.50 5.03
C GLU A 18 -12.93 11.61 3.97
N ILE A 19 -13.23 11.11 2.77
CA ILE A 19 -12.42 11.38 1.59
C ILE A 19 -12.82 12.75 1.08
N ARG A 20 -11.84 13.65 0.99
CA ARG A 20 -12.02 14.93 0.29
C ARG A 20 -11.33 14.83 -1.05
N SER A 21 -12.13 14.73 -2.11
CA SER A 21 -11.62 14.74 -3.47
C SER A 21 -11.25 16.14 -3.91
N THR A 22 -10.04 16.56 -3.54
CA THR A 22 -9.36 17.74 -4.07
C THR A 22 -8.30 17.30 -5.10
N ALA A 23 -7.43 18.21 -5.55
CA ALA A 23 -6.34 17.90 -6.48
C ALA A 23 -5.42 16.74 -6.02
N LEU A 24 -5.38 16.45 -4.72
CA LEU A 24 -4.54 15.39 -4.16
C LEU A 24 -5.32 14.22 -3.53
N ASN A 25 -6.67 14.18 -3.60
CA ASN A 25 -7.54 13.16 -2.99
C ASN A 25 -7.01 12.59 -1.64
N ALA A 26 -7.45 13.13 -0.50
CA ALA A 26 -6.93 12.70 0.79
C ALA A 26 -8.04 12.35 1.80
N VAL A 27 -7.72 11.47 2.75
CA VAL A 27 -8.59 11.11 3.87
C VAL A 27 -8.26 11.94 5.11
N TYR A 28 -9.29 12.58 5.67
CA TYR A 28 -9.17 13.41 6.87
C TYR A 28 -9.89 12.75 8.04
N PRO A 29 -9.18 12.35 9.11
CA PRO A 29 -9.81 11.85 10.33
C PRO A 29 -10.44 12.99 11.13
N SER A 30 -11.53 12.71 11.86
CA SER A 30 -12.23 13.67 12.72
C SER A 30 -11.44 14.03 13.98
N THR A 31 -10.48 13.19 14.36
CA THR A 31 -9.62 13.37 15.54
C THR A 31 -8.17 13.05 15.17
N HIS A 32 -7.22 13.63 15.91
CA HIS A 32 -5.81 13.33 15.69
C HIS A 32 -5.50 11.88 16.12
N LEU A 33 -4.85 11.12 15.24
CA LEU A 33 -4.39 9.76 15.52
C LEU A 33 -3.00 9.81 16.18
N TYR A 34 -2.78 8.95 17.18
CA TYR A 34 -1.52 8.87 17.92
C TYR A 34 -0.91 7.47 17.85
N GLY A 35 0.42 7.39 17.93
CA GLY A 35 1.11 6.14 18.22
C GLY A 35 0.91 5.05 17.16
N VAL A 36 0.20 3.98 17.52
CA VAL A 36 -0.04 2.79 16.69
C VAL A 36 -1.19 3.01 15.72
N ASP A 37 -2.22 3.76 16.12
CA ASP A 37 -3.38 4.08 15.27
C ASP A 37 -2.97 4.85 14.02
N HIS A 38 -1.95 5.70 14.17
CA HIS A 38 -1.29 6.39 13.07
C HIS A 38 -0.64 5.42 12.07
N LEU A 39 0.11 4.42 12.56
CA LEU A 39 0.76 3.42 11.70
C LEU A 39 -0.26 2.57 10.93
N ILE A 40 -1.32 2.14 11.62
CA ILE A 40 -2.40 1.36 11.03
C ILE A 40 -3.10 2.18 9.95
N PHE A 41 -3.44 3.43 10.23
CA PHE A 41 -4.09 4.33 9.28
C PHE A 41 -3.25 4.50 8.01
N TYR A 42 -2.01 4.97 8.11
CA TYR A 42 -1.17 5.26 6.95
C TYR A 42 -0.73 3.98 6.20
N GLY A 43 -0.52 2.87 6.90
CA GLY A 43 -0.18 1.59 6.26
C GLY A 43 -1.36 0.97 5.49
N ALA A 44 -2.59 1.19 5.95
CA ALA A 44 -3.78 0.54 5.39
C ALA A 44 -4.10 0.98 3.94
N GLY A 45 -3.78 2.22 3.56
CA GLY A 45 -4.01 2.70 2.20
C GLY A 45 -3.21 1.89 1.18
N GLY A 46 -1.90 1.83 1.38
CA GLY A 46 -0.99 1.09 0.51
C GLY A 46 -1.24 -0.41 0.53
N ALA A 47 -1.56 -0.97 1.71
CA ALA A 47 -1.90 -2.39 1.84
C ALA A 47 -3.15 -2.77 1.05
N LEU A 48 -4.22 -1.97 1.11
CA LEU A 48 -5.43 -2.24 0.33
C LEU A 48 -5.17 -2.13 -1.16
N GLN A 49 -4.43 -1.09 -1.59
CA GLN A 49 -4.02 -0.96 -3.00
C GLN A 49 -3.27 -2.21 -3.48
N ALA A 50 -2.32 -2.71 -2.68
CA ALA A 50 -1.54 -3.89 -3.02
C ALA A 50 -2.41 -5.15 -3.11
N LEU A 51 -3.29 -5.37 -2.14
CA LEU A 51 -4.19 -6.52 -2.13
C LEU A 51 -5.12 -6.56 -3.35
N VAL A 52 -5.72 -5.42 -3.72
CA VAL A 52 -6.60 -5.40 -4.90
C VAL A 52 -5.81 -5.64 -6.17
N ALA A 53 -4.62 -5.04 -6.30
CA ALA A 53 -3.78 -5.26 -7.48
C ALA A 53 -3.34 -6.74 -7.60
N LEU A 54 -2.94 -7.39 -6.51
CA LEU A 54 -2.63 -8.83 -6.49
C LEU A 54 -3.84 -9.69 -6.87
N ALA A 55 -5.04 -9.35 -6.39
CA ALA A 55 -6.26 -10.05 -6.76
C ALA A 55 -6.56 -9.94 -8.27
N LEU A 56 -6.29 -8.76 -8.87
CA LEU A 56 -6.45 -8.54 -10.31
C LEU A 56 -5.43 -9.33 -11.13
N ILE A 57 -4.19 -9.53 -10.64
CA ILE A 57 -3.18 -10.39 -11.30
C ILE A 57 -3.70 -11.82 -11.44
N ILE A 58 -4.28 -12.38 -10.37
CA ILE A 58 -4.81 -13.77 -10.37
C ILE A 58 -5.93 -13.93 -11.40
N ARG A 59 -6.74 -12.89 -11.62
CA ARG A 59 -7.90 -12.93 -12.53
C ARG A 59 -7.55 -12.61 -13.98
N CYS A 60 -6.45 -11.89 -14.23
CA CYS A 60 -6.05 -11.52 -15.58
C CYS A 60 -5.36 -12.67 -16.30
N LYS A 61 -5.66 -12.83 -17.59
CA LYS A 61 -4.92 -13.76 -18.47
C LYS A 61 -3.81 -13.05 -19.25
N ASP A 62 -4.04 -11.79 -19.59
CA ASP A 62 -3.11 -10.93 -20.31
C ASP A 62 -1.86 -10.63 -19.47
N LEU A 63 -0.68 -10.88 -20.05
CA LEU A 63 0.61 -10.69 -19.40
C LEU A 63 0.93 -9.22 -19.12
N GLU A 64 0.61 -8.31 -20.04
CA GLU A 64 0.87 -6.87 -19.85
C GLU A 64 0.06 -6.32 -18.68
N ILE A 65 -1.20 -6.75 -18.57
CA ILE A 65 -2.08 -6.35 -17.47
C ILE A 65 -1.59 -6.96 -16.14
N LYS A 66 -1.06 -8.20 -16.14
CA LYS A 66 -0.44 -8.80 -14.95
C LYS A 66 0.77 -7.98 -14.49
N PHE A 67 1.66 -7.60 -15.41
CA PHE A 67 2.82 -6.76 -15.08
C PHE A 67 2.39 -5.38 -14.58
N ALA A 68 1.41 -4.74 -15.21
CA ALA A 68 0.89 -3.45 -14.76
C ALA A 68 0.34 -3.54 -13.32
N ASN A 69 -0.50 -4.54 -13.03
CA ASN A 69 -1.03 -4.74 -11.68
C ASN A 69 0.08 -5.11 -10.68
N LEU A 70 1.12 -5.81 -11.11
CA LEU A 70 2.29 -6.08 -10.28
C LEU A 70 3.00 -4.79 -9.86
N PHE A 71 3.22 -3.87 -10.78
CA PHE A 71 3.79 -2.55 -10.46
C PHE A 71 2.89 -1.75 -9.51
N VAL A 72 1.57 -1.78 -9.72
CA VAL A 72 0.61 -1.13 -8.80
C VAL A 72 0.67 -1.76 -7.40
N ALA A 73 0.84 -3.07 -7.31
CA ALA A 73 0.96 -3.77 -6.04
C ALA A 73 2.25 -3.40 -5.30
N ALA A 74 3.38 -3.45 -6.00
CA ALA A 74 4.68 -3.02 -5.49
C ALA A 74 4.65 -1.57 -5.01
N HIS A 75 4.08 -0.67 -5.83
CA HIS A 75 3.90 0.73 -5.46
C HIS A 75 3.05 0.89 -4.20
N GLY A 76 1.94 0.15 -4.08
CA GLY A 76 1.08 0.18 -2.89
C GLY A 76 1.85 -0.20 -1.61
N VAL A 77 2.68 -1.25 -1.67
CA VAL A 77 3.52 -1.67 -0.54
C VAL A 77 4.56 -0.61 -0.17
N VAL A 78 5.30 -0.08 -1.16
CA VAL A 78 6.29 0.98 -0.90
C VAL A 78 5.61 2.20 -0.30
N TYR A 79 4.57 2.69 -0.95
CA TYR A 79 3.93 3.94 -0.59
C TYR A 79 3.28 3.86 0.79
N GLY A 80 2.54 2.78 1.09
CA GLY A 80 1.96 2.59 2.43
C GLY A 80 3.01 2.47 3.53
N ALA A 81 4.14 1.83 3.25
CA ALA A 81 5.23 1.74 4.22
C ALA A 81 5.96 3.07 4.41
N VAL A 82 6.16 3.84 3.34
CA VAL A 82 6.73 5.20 3.40
C VAL A 82 5.79 6.15 4.14
N GLU A 83 4.50 6.18 3.82
CA GLU A 83 3.52 7.00 4.53
C GLU A 83 3.46 6.67 6.03
N ALA A 84 3.47 5.38 6.38
CA ALA A 84 3.46 4.98 7.79
C ALA A 84 4.72 5.44 8.55
N THR A 85 5.86 5.58 7.85
CA THR A 85 7.18 5.79 8.49
C THR A 85 7.70 7.22 8.36
N ALA A 86 7.31 7.95 7.32
CA ALA A 86 7.70 9.34 7.08
C ALA A 86 7.23 10.28 8.20
N HIS A 87 6.20 9.89 8.95
CA HIS A 87 5.67 10.64 10.07
C HIS A 87 6.33 10.31 11.43
N ARG A 88 7.36 9.45 11.49
CA ARG A 88 8.21 9.26 12.69
C ARG A 88 9.65 9.69 12.41
N SER A 89 10.16 10.67 13.17
CA SER A 89 11.51 11.20 13.05
C SER A 89 12.60 10.12 13.25
N TRP A 90 13.65 10.22 12.42
CA TRP A 90 14.94 9.49 12.42
C TRP A 90 14.93 7.97 12.19
N TRP A 91 13.84 7.25 12.48
CA TRP A 91 13.67 5.82 12.11
C TRP A 91 13.03 5.62 10.73
N GLY A 92 12.56 6.71 10.10
CA GLY A 92 11.95 6.71 8.78
C GLY A 92 12.89 6.27 7.66
N LEU A 93 14.20 6.52 7.77
CA LEU A 93 15.15 6.18 6.70
C LEU A 93 15.41 4.66 6.60
N GLY A 94 15.61 3.99 7.75
CA GLY A 94 15.86 2.54 7.78
C GLY A 94 14.63 1.72 7.40
N SER A 95 13.44 2.19 7.79
CA SER A 95 12.17 1.56 7.42
C SER A 95 11.78 1.84 5.97
N MET A 96 12.08 3.03 5.44
CA MET A 96 11.98 3.33 4.00
C MET A 96 12.91 2.43 3.18
N LEU A 97 14.18 2.31 3.56
CA LEU A 97 15.15 1.43 2.89
C LEU A 97 14.75 -0.05 2.98
N GLY A 98 14.23 -0.49 4.12
CA GLY A 98 13.71 -1.85 4.30
C GLY A 98 12.48 -2.14 3.43
N SER A 99 11.60 -1.15 3.23
CA SER A 99 10.42 -1.27 2.38
C SER A 99 10.78 -1.31 0.90
N VAL A 100 11.73 -0.47 0.48
CA VAL A 100 12.31 -0.48 -0.87
C VAL A 100 12.99 -1.83 -1.16
N ALA A 101 13.81 -2.32 -0.22
CA ALA A 101 14.45 -3.63 -0.33
C ALA A 101 13.42 -4.78 -0.36
N GLY A 102 12.37 -4.72 0.46
CA GLY A 102 11.29 -5.70 0.46
C GLY A 102 10.54 -5.75 -0.86
N VAL A 103 10.26 -4.59 -1.47
CA VAL A 103 9.65 -4.50 -2.80
C VAL A 103 10.57 -5.04 -3.88
N PHE A 104 11.87 -4.79 -3.80
CA PHE A 104 12.85 -5.38 -4.70
C PHE A 104 12.84 -6.91 -4.61
N VAL A 105 12.81 -7.47 -3.40
CA VAL A 105 12.73 -8.92 -3.17
C VAL A 105 11.41 -9.51 -3.69
N VAL A 106 10.28 -8.84 -3.47
CA VAL A 106 8.97 -9.29 -3.98
C VAL A 106 8.94 -9.26 -5.52
N LEU A 107 9.48 -8.21 -6.14
CA LEU A 107 9.61 -8.15 -7.60
C LEU A 107 10.51 -9.27 -8.13
N CYS A 108 11.67 -9.54 -7.49
CA CYS A 108 12.54 -10.65 -7.86
C CYS A 108 11.84 -12.01 -7.73
N LEU A 109 11.11 -12.25 -6.63
CA LEU A 109 10.37 -13.48 -6.42
C LEU A 109 9.25 -13.67 -7.44
N ILE A 110 8.60 -12.59 -7.86
CA ILE A 110 7.52 -12.65 -8.84
C ILE A 110 8.06 -12.86 -10.26
N VAL A 111 9.20 -12.27 -10.63
CA VAL A 111 9.91 -12.63 -11.87
C VAL A 111 10.23 -14.12 -11.89
N VAL A 112 10.79 -14.65 -10.79
CA VAL A 112 11.08 -16.09 -10.66
C VAL A 112 9.80 -16.94 -10.72
N TYR A 113 8.67 -16.46 -10.22
CA TYR A 113 7.42 -17.21 -10.22
C TYR A 113 6.70 -17.16 -11.57
N VAL A 114 6.77 -16.04 -12.29
CA VAL A 114 6.23 -15.89 -13.65
C VAL A 114 6.98 -16.79 -14.63
N ASP A 115 8.32 -16.85 -14.54
CA ASP A 115 9.13 -17.80 -15.34
C ASP A 115 8.74 -19.26 -15.12
N LYS A 116 8.20 -19.60 -13.94
CA LYS A 116 7.74 -20.96 -13.62
C LYS A 116 6.31 -21.26 -14.08
N ILE A 117 5.54 -20.26 -14.50
CA ILE A 117 4.18 -20.45 -15.02
C ILE A 117 4.19 -20.71 -16.54
N GLU A 118 5.33 -20.51 -17.21
CA GLU A 118 5.52 -20.81 -18.64
C GLU A 118 6.06 -22.24 -18.94
N LEU A 119 5.99 -23.17 -17.98
CA LEU A 119 6.25 -24.61 -18.16
C LEU A 119 4.99 -25.44 -17.85
#